data_AF-A0A7C1Y4E6-F1
#
_entry.id   AF-A0A7C1Y4E6-F1
#
_cell.length_a   1.000
_cell.length_b   1.000
_cell.length_c   1.000
_cell.angle_alpha   90.00
_cell.angle_beta   90.00
_cell.angle_gamma   90.00
#
_symmetry.space_group_name_H-M   'P 1'
#
loop_
_entity.id
_entity.type
_entity.pdbx_description
1 polymer ?
#
loop_
_entity_poly.entity_id
_entity_poly.type
_entity_poly.pdbx_seq_one_letter_code
_entity_poly.pdbx_strand_id
1 'polypeptide(L)'
;MLSSSPKKFVFHVADYHDLHTYDATLAGKETIDTEYGELGTWRVDAINRENGNRFTFWCAPKLDYLPVRVKFERADTGMGSMTELKSLQLRGTNKH
;
A
#
# COMPACT_ATOMS: atom_id res chain seq x y z
N MET A 1 5.20 -27.42 -10.52
CA MET A 1 5.24 -26.36 -9.48
C MET A 1 3.85 -25.76 -9.40
N LEU A 2 3.17 -25.80 -8.24
CA LEU A 2 1.88 -25.14 -8.10
C LEU A 2 2.09 -23.63 -8.09
N SER A 3 1.74 -22.98 -9.20
CA SER A 3 1.52 -21.54 -9.25
C SER A 3 0.35 -21.22 -8.31
N SER A 4 0.63 -20.74 -7.10
CA SER A 4 -0.43 -20.22 -6.25
C SER A 4 -0.97 -18.97 -6.92
N SER A 5 -2.25 -18.97 -7.32
CA SER A 5 -2.86 -17.80 -7.93
C SER A 5 -2.69 -16.58 -7.01
N PRO A 6 -2.38 -15.40 -7.59
CA PRO A 6 -2.18 -14.19 -6.80
C PRO A 6 -3.45 -13.90 -5.99
N LYS A 7 -3.29 -13.60 -4.69
CA LYS A 7 -4.42 -13.26 -3.83
C LYS A 7 -5.00 -11.92 -4.27
N LYS A 8 -6.31 -11.89 -4.53
CA LYS A 8 -7.05 -10.70 -4.94
C LYS A 8 -8.13 -10.38 -3.92
N PHE A 9 -8.42 -9.11 -3.76
CA PHE A 9 -9.51 -8.63 -2.92
C PHE A 9 -10.01 -7.28 -3.44
N VAL A 10 -11.19 -6.88 -2.99
CA VAL A 10 -11.80 -5.59 -3.30
C VAL A 10 -11.89 -4.80 -2.00
N PHE A 11 -11.56 -3.51 -2.05
CA PHE A 11 -11.80 -2.60 -0.94
C PHE A 11 -12.46 -1.32 -1.42
N HIS A 12 -13.14 -0.64 -0.49
CA HIS A 12 -13.85 0.59 -0.76
C HIS A 12 -13.30 1.72 0.11
N VAL A 13 -13.18 2.90 -0.48
CA VAL A 13 -12.81 4.13 0.23
C VAL A 13 -13.92 5.14 -0.01
N ALA A 14 -14.58 5.56 1.06
CA ALA A 14 -15.59 6.60 1.00
C ALA A 14 -14.97 7.95 1.35
N ASP A 15 -15.26 8.96 0.55
CA ASP A 15 -15.06 10.37 0.90
C ASP A 15 -16.42 11.08 1.03
N TYR A 16 -16.42 12.41 1.20
CA TYR A 16 -17.64 13.17 1.46
C TYR A 16 -18.67 13.10 0.31
N HIS A 17 -18.26 12.79 -0.92
CA HIS A 17 -19.17 12.68 -2.07
C HIS A 17 -19.20 11.29 -2.69
N ASP A 18 -18.06 10.59 -2.75
CA ASP A 18 -17.88 9.44 -3.61
C ASP A 18 -17.47 8.18 -2.84
N LEU A 19 -17.90 7.03 -3.37
CA LEU A 19 -17.41 5.71 -2.96
C LEU A 19 -16.49 5.17 -4.05
N HIS A 20 -15.19 5.11 -3.76
CA HIS A 20 -14.19 4.57 -4.67
C HIS A 20 -14.00 3.08 -4.43
N THR A 21 -14.07 2.28 -5.51
CA THR A 21 -13.85 0.83 -5.44
C THR A 21 -12.52 0.46 -6.06
N TYR A 22 -11.73 -0.33 -5.33
CA TYR A 22 -10.40 -0.74 -5.78
C TYR A 22 -10.30 -2.26 -5.96
N ASP A 23 -9.81 -2.68 -7.12
CA ASP A 23 -9.37 -4.05 -7.36
C ASP A 23 -7.91 -4.20 -6.93
N ALA A 24 -7.67 -4.97 -5.86
CA ALA A 24 -6.37 -5.15 -5.25
C ALA A 24 -5.78 -6.53 -5.54
N THR A 25 -4.47 -6.57 -5.76
CA THR A 25 -3.69 -7.79 -5.90
C THR A 25 -2.50 -7.75 -4.95
N LEU A 26 -2.34 -8.80 -4.14
CA LEU A 26 -1.14 -9.00 -3.33
C LEU A 26 0.00 -9.48 -4.23
N ALA A 27 0.95 -8.59 -4.54
CA ALA A 27 2.01 -8.82 -5.51
C ALA A 27 3.16 -9.66 -4.95
N GLY A 28 3.40 -9.63 -3.64
CA GLY A 28 4.43 -10.44 -2.99
C GLY A 28 5.13 -9.72 -1.85
N LYS A 29 6.26 -10.28 -1.40
CA LYS A 29 7.11 -9.67 -0.38
C LYS A 29 8.25 -8.90 -1.02
N GLU A 30 8.54 -7.71 -0.51
CA GLU A 30 9.65 -6.88 -0.94
C GLU A 30 10.32 -6.24 0.27
N THR A 31 11.64 -6.06 0.22
CA THR A 31 12.37 -5.28 1.22
C THR A 31 12.48 -3.84 0.73
N ILE A 32 12.08 -2.89 1.55
CA ILE A 32 12.04 -1.47 1.22
C ILE A 32 12.97 -0.72 2.17
N ASP A 33 13.97 -0.07 1.59
CA ASP A 33 14.83 0.88 2.29
C ASP A 33 14.17 2.26 2.32
N THR A 34 14.10 2.85 3.51
CA THR A 34 13.49 4.15 3.80
C THR A 34 14.38 4.91 4.77
N GLU A 35 14.17 6.23 4.95
CA GLU A 35 14.92 6.99 5.97
C GLU A 35 14.64 6.49 7.41
N TYR A 36 13.55 5.75 7.64
CA TYR A 36 13.29 5.06 8.92
C TYR A 36 14.14 3.79 9.09
N GLY A 37 14.62 3.21 7.99
CA GLY A 37 15.40 1.98 7.93
C GLY A 37 14.84 0.95 6.94
N GLU A 38 15.49 -0.20 6.87
CA GLU A 38 15.12 -1.31 6.01
C GLU A 38 13.95 -2.13 6.59
N LEU A 39 12.88 -2.29 5.81
CA LEU A 39 11.65 -2.95 6.25
C LEU A 39 11.23 -4.04 5.27
N GLY A 40 10.96 -5.24 5.80
CA GLY A 40 10.26 -6.28 5.05
C GLY A 40 8.78 -5.91 4.90
N THR A 41 8.27 -5.93 3.67
CA THR A 41 6.92 -5.47 3.32
C THR A 41 6.17 -6.50 2.49
N TRP A 42 4.85 -6.37 2.47
CA TRP A 42 4.00 -6.93 1.42
C TRP A 42 3.61 -5.82 0.46
N ARG A 43 3.79 -6.06 -0.83
CA ARG A 43 3.34 -5.15 -1.88
C ARG A 43 1.90 -5.47 -2.28
N VAL A 44 1.08 -4.44 -2.35
CA VAL A 44 -0.30 -4.48 -2.83
C VAL A 44 -0.45 -3.50 -3.97
N ASP A 45 -0.85 -3.99 -5.14
CA ASP A 45 -1.21 -3.15 -6.29
C ASP A 45 -2.74 -3.02 -6.33
N ALA A 46 -3.23 -1.79 -6.45
CA ALA A 46 -4.66 -1.47 -6.45
C ALA A 46 -5.02 -0.57 -7.64
N ILE A 47 -6.14 -0.85 -8.30
CA ILE A 47 -6.67 -0.08 -9.42
C ILE A 47 -8.07 0.44 -9.04
N ASN A 48 -8.26 1.75 -9.08
CA ASN A 48 -9.55 2.40 -8.91
C ASN A 48 -10.45 2.06 -10.12
N ARG A 49 -11.66 1.55 -9.88
CA ARG A 49 -12.58 1.12 -10.95
C ARG A 49 -13.20 2.28 -11.71
N GLU A 50 -13.33 3.43 -11.07
CA GLU A 50 -14.04 4.59 -11.58
C GLU A 50 -13.19 5.40 -12.57
N ASN A 51 -11.88 5.51 -12.31
CA ASN A 51 -10.97 6.33 -13.12
C ASN A 51 -9.68 5.61 -13.55
N GLY A 52 -9.47 4.36 -13.13
CA GLY A 52 -8.29 3.57 -13.48
C GLY A 52 -7.00 3.95 -12.75
N ASN A 53 -7.03 4.97 -11.87
CA ASN A 53 -5.87 5.39 -11.11
C ASN A 53 -5.30 4.23 -10.28
N ARG A 54 -3.98 4.22 -10.14
CA ARG A 54 -3.25 3.11 -9.53
C ARG A 54 -2.61 3.54 -8.23
N PHE A 55 -2.68 2.67 -7.25
CA PHE A 55 -1.86 2.74 -6.06
C PHE A 55 -1.00 1.49 -5.95
N THR A 56 0.25 1.66 -5.53
CA THR A 56 1.07 0.57 -5.00
C THR A 56 1.41 0.88 -3.55
N PHE A 57 1.05 -0.03 -2.66
CA PHE A 57 1.35 0.07 -1.23
C PHE A 57 2.42 -0.95 -0.87
N TRP A 58 3.40 -0.53 -0.09
CA TRP A 58 4.33 -1.44 0.58
C TRP A 58 4.05 -1.41 2.07
N CYS A 59 3.41 -2.46 2.58
CA CYS A 59 2.92 -2.51 3.95
C CYS A 59 3.85 -3.36 4.82
N ALA A 60 4.41 -2.79 5.90
CA ALA A 60 5.35 -3.49 6.78
C ALA A 60 4.63 -4.25 7.92
N PRO A 61 4.66 -5.60 7.97
CA PRO A 61 3.97 -6.36 9.01
C PRO A 61 4.48 -6.07 10.43
N LYS A 62 5.76 -5.71 10.58
CA LYS A 62 6.35 -5.33 11.88
C LYS A 62 5.77 -4.02 12.45
N LEU A 63 5.09 -3.24 11.61
CA LEU A 63 4.44 -1.97 11.96
C LEU A 63 2.93 -2.07 11.74
N ASP A 64 2.33 -3.23 12.06
CA ASP A 64 0.89 -3.49 11.89
C ASP A 64 0.38 -3.21 10.47
N TYR A 65 1.18 -3.57 9.47
CA TYR A 65 0.89 -3.36 8.05
C TYR A 65 0.75 -1.87 7.65
N LEU A 66 1.37 -0.96 8.41
CA LEU A 66 1.52 0.44 8.00
C LEU A 66 2.16 0.52 6.59
N PRO A 67 1.60 1.29 5.65
CA PRO A 67 2.25 1.59 4.39
C PRO A 67 3.51 2.43 4.62
N VAL A 68 4.68 1.86 4.33
CA VAL A 68 5.98 2.52 4.50
C VAL A 68 6.48 3.16 3.21
N ARG A 69 5.90 2.76 2.07
CA ARG A 69 5.98 3.45 0.79
C ARG A 69 4.61 3.37 0.12
N VAL A 70 4.22 4.46 -0.52
CA VAL A 70 3.01 4.53 -1.34
C VAL A 70 3.36 5.20 -2.66
N LYS A 71 3.04 4.55 -3.77
CA LYS A 71 3.10 5.13 -5.10
C LYS A 71 1.68 5.36 -5.59
N PHE A 72 1.44 6.52 -6.19
CA PHE A 72 0.20 6.85 -6.87
C PHE A 72 0.51 7.17 -8.33
N GLU A 73 -0.32 6.71 -9.26
CA GLU A 73 -0.23 7.00 -10.68
C GLU A 73 -1.61 7.29 -11.26
N ARG A 74 -1.74 8.43 -11.96
CA ARG A 74 -2.94 8.77 -12.70
C ARG A 74 -3.00 7.99 -14.01
N ALA A 75 -4.16 7.41 -14.31
CA ALA A 75 -4.33 6.61 -15.53
C ALA A 75 -4.33 7.45 -16.81
N ASP A 76 -4.85 8.67 -16.75
CA ASP A 76 -5.04 9.56 -17.90
C ASP A 76 -3.74 10.21 -18.40
N THR A 77 -2.87 10.57 -17.46
CA THR A 77 -1.68 11.40 -17.70
C THR A 77 -0.39 10.64 -17.45
N GLY A 78 -0.43 9.52 -16.71
CA GLY A 78 0.75 8.82 -16.22
C GLY A 78 1.53 9.59 -15.14
N MET A 79 1.09 10.80 -14.76
CA MET A 79 1.69 11.53 -13.65
C MET A 79 1.53 10.75 -12.36
N GLY A 80 2.61 10.67 -11.59
CA GLY A 80 2.61 9.96 -10.33
C GLY A 80 3.33 10.70 -9.21
N SER A 81 3.10 10.22 -8.01
CA SER A 81 3.81 10.65 -6.80
C SER A 81 4.23 9.42 -6.00
N MET A 82 5.25 9.60 -5.17
CA MET A 82 5.69 8.58 -4.24
C MET A 82 5.92 9.23 -2.88
N THR A 83 5.51 8.54 -1.82
CA THR A 83 5.70 8.95 -0.44
C THR A 83 6.30 7.79 0.34
N GLU A 84 7.19 8.09 1.28
CA GLU A 84 7.92 7.12 2.07
C GLU A 84 7.94 7.51 3.54
N LEU A 85 8.01 6.50 4.41
CA LEU A 85 8.14 6.68 5.84
C LEU A 85 9.52 7.21 6.17
N LYS A 86 9.60 8.46 6.66
CA LYS A 86 10.86 9.03 7.12
C LYS A 86 11.16 8.73 8.58
N SER A 87 10.15 8.84 9.43
CA SER A 87 10.26 8.56 10.86
C SER A 87 8.91 8.15 11.43
N LEU A 88 8.93 7.36 12.49
CA LEU A 88 7.72 6.95 13.21
C LEU A 88 7.99 7.07 14.71
N GLN A 89 7.19 7.88 15.40
CA GLN A 89 7.20 7.97 16.86
C GLN A 89 6.08 7.11 17.42
N LEU A 90 6.42 5.95 17.95
CA LEU A 90 5.48 5.09 18.66
C LEU A 90 5.42 5.54 20.12
N ARG A 91 4.27 6.06 20.56
CA ARG A 91 4.01 6.25 22.00
C ARG A 91 3.49 4.95 22.57
N GLY A 92 4.36 4.19 23.24
CA GLY A 92 3.94 3.03 24.01
C GLY A 92 3.30 3.47 25.34
N THR A 93 2.08 3.01 25.61
CA THR A 93 1.74 2.66 26.99
C THR A 93 2.55 1.43 27.35
N ASN A 94 3.60 1.60 28.17
CA ASN A 94 4.21 0.48 28.87
C ASN A 94 3.11 -0.24 29.64
N LYS A 95 2.83 -1.50 29.28
CA LYS A 95 2.32 -2.46 30.25
C LYS A 95 3.45 -3.42 30.55
N HIS A 96 4.01 -3.22 31.74
CA HIS A 96 4.79 -4.20 32.47
C HIS A 96 3.97 -5.47 32.69
#